data_AF-A0A2Z5PM27-F1
#
_entry.id   AF-A0A2Z5PM27-F1
#
_cell.length_a   1.000
_cell.length_b   1.000
_cell.length_c   1.000
_cell.angle_alpha   90.00
_cell.angle_beta   90.00
_cell.angle_gamma   90.00
#
_symmetry.space_group_name_H-M   'P 1'
#
loop_
_entity.id
_entity.type
_entity.pdbx_description
1 polymer ?
#
loop_
_entity_poly.entity_id
_entity_poly.type
_entity_poly.pdbx_seq_one_letter_code
_entity_poly.pdbx_strand_id
1 'polypeptide(L)'
;MKKIIFFTFLVIFLVVFQISNSSKTDEDIIQLKLLEFGYPSSGYIISNKTVYYKDGSKTELSKPPKMYEIGGVEAYYLAQNYVDKEYGTSLESKGLMIRVEPKSIEESDKYWKFKFYFGDIGSTGRFMGYIAVNREKGYVDMEGLF
;
A
#
# COMPACT_ATOMS: atom_id res chain seq x y z
N MET A 1 -14.32 38.13 32.25
CA MET A 1 -13.89 36.85 32.85
C MET A 1 -14.77 35.65 32.48
N LYS A 2 -16.09 35.63 32.75
CA LYS A 2 -16.96 34.47 32.44
C LYS A 2 -16.92 33.99 30.97
N LYS A 3 -16.91 34.92 30.00
CA LYS A 3 -16.81 34.58 28.56
C LYS A 3 -15.47 33.94 28.16
N ILE A 4 -14.38 34.36 28.79
CA ILE A 4 -13.03 33.83 28.50
C ILE A 4 -12.93 32.40 29.05
N ILE A 5 -13.38 32.17 30.28
CA ILE A 5 -13.40 30.84 30.90
C ILE A 5 -14.25 29.85 30.08
N PHE A 6 -15.42 30.30 29.59
CA PHE A 6 -16.26 29.49 28.71
C PHE A 6 -15.55 29.15 27.39
N PHE A 7 -14.85 30.12 26.79
CA PHE A 7 -14.13 29.90 25.53
C PHE A 7 -12.96 28.94 25.71
N THR A 8 -12.18 29.08 26.79
CA THR A 8 -11.10 28.16 27.13
C THR A 8 -11.61 26.75 27.37
N PHE A 9 -12.73 26.61 28.10
CA PHE A 9 -13.39 25.32 28.30
C PHE A 9 -13.87 24.71 26.97
N LEU A 10 -14.47 25.51 26.09
CA LEU A 10 -14.95 25.05 24.79
C LEU A 10 -13.80 24.56 23.89
N VAL A 11 -12.67 25.27 23.87
CA VAL A 11 -11.49 24.85 23.09
C VAL A 11 -10.92 23.54 23.62
N ILE A 12 -10.77 23.41 24.95
CA ILE A 12 -10.32 22.17 25.57
C ILE A 12 -11.30 21.03 25.27
N PHE A 13 -12.60 21.28 25.39
CA PHE A 13 -13.65 20.32 25.08
C PHE A 13 -13.59 19.88 23.62
N LEU A 14 -13.42 20.80 22.67
CA LEU A 14 -13.32 20.48 21.24
C LEU A 14 -12.05 19.66 20.92
N VAL A 15 -10.92 19.97 21.55
CA VAL A 15 -9.67 19.20 21.40
C VAL A 15 -9.83 17.79 21.96
N VAL A 16 -10.39 17.64 23.16
CA VAL A 16 -10.66 16.32 23.77
C VAL A 16 -11.69 15.54 22.96
N PHE A 17 -12.74 16.19 22.46
CA PHE A 17 -13.78 15.57 21.65
C PHE A 17 -13.27 15.10 20.29
N GLN A 18 -12.35 15.85 19.66
CA GLN A 18 -11.66 15.43 18.44
C GLN A 18 -10.78 14.20 18.66
N ILE A 19 -10.01 14.17 19.75
CA ILE A 19 -9.12 13.04 20.09
C ILE A 19 -9.92 11.78 20.44
N SER A 20 -11.05 11.90 21.13
CA SER A 20 -11.89 10.74 21.47
C SER A 20 -12.58 10.12 20.24
N ASN A 21 -12.93 10.93 19.24
CA ASN A 21 -13.56 10.48 18.00
C ASN A 21 -12.57 9.98 16.94
N SER A 22 -11.26 10.13 17.12
CA SER A 22 -10.25 9.57 16.22
C SER A 22 -9.86 8.12 16.57
N SER A 23 -10.67 7.44 17.38
CA SER A 23 -10.49 6.03 17.70
C SER A 23 -10.46 5.22 16.40
N LYS A 24 -9.31 4.61 16.10
CA LYS A 24 -9.13 3.75 14.92
C LYS A 24 -10.25 2.70 14.91
N THR A 25 -10.87 2.51 13.76
CA THR A 25 -11.88 1.46 13.61
C THR A 25 -11.23 0.09 13.78
N ASP A 26 -12.02 -0.93 14.12
CA ASP A 26 -11.52 -2.31 14.16
C ASP A 26 -10.84 -2.69 12.83
N GLU A 27 -11.39 -2.21 11.72
CA GLU A 27 -10.85 -2.42 10.37
C GLU A 27 -9.48 -1.77 10.18
N ASP A 28 -9.28 -0.53 10.64
CA ASP A 28 -7.96 0.13 10.58
C ASP A 28 -6.90 -0.63 11.38
N ILE A 29 -7.27 -1.15 12.55
CA ILE A 29 -6.37 -1.96 13.40
C ILE A 29 -6.00 -3.26 12.67
N ILE A 30 -6.96 -3.89 12.00
CA ILE A 30 -6.73 -5.12 11.24
C ILE A 30 -5.82 -4.86 10.04
N GLN A 31 -6.07 -3.79 9.29
CA GLN A 31 -5.24 -3.42 8.15
C GLN A 31 -3.80 -3.13 8.58
N LEU A 32 -3.60 -2.46 9.72
CA LEU A 32 -2.26 -2.24 10.29
C LEU A 32 -1.55 -3.55 10.62
N LYS A 33 -2.24 -4.50 11.25
CA LYS A 33 -1.66 -5.83 11.52
C LYS A 33 -1.31 -6.55 10.22
N LEU A 34 -2.20 -6.53 9.22
CA LEU A 34 -1.91 -7.15 7.92
C LEU A 34 -0.67 -6.51 7.27
N LEU A 35 -0.53 -5.18 7.37
CA LEU A 35 0.67 -4.47 6.92
C LEU A 35 1.93 -4.93 7.65
N GLU A 36 1.87 -5.14 8.97
CA GLU A 36 2.99 -5.71 9.76
C GLU A 36 3.36 -7.13 9.29
N PHE A 37 2.38 -7.90 8.80
CA PHE A 37 2.60 -9.21 8.17
C PHE A 37 3.04 -9.13 6.70
N GLY A 38 3.37 -7.94 6.21
CA GLY A 38 3.87 -7.73 4.84
C GLY A 38 2.76 -7.65 3.79
N TYR A 39 1.49 -7.56 4.17
CA TYR A 39 0.40 -7.33 3.23
C TYR A 39 0.33 -5.86 2.82
N PRO A 40 -0.06 -5.56 1.57
CA PRO A 40 -0.38 -4.20 1.16
C PRO A 40 -1.71 -3.69 1.75
N SER A 41 -2.05 -2.42 1.50
CA SER A 41 -3.33 -1.83 1.90
C SER A 41 -4.57 -2.33 1.14
N SER A 42 -4.41 -3.19 0.12
CA SER A 42 -5.49 -3.65 -0.75
C SER A 42 -5.19 -5.03 -1.36
N GLY A 43 -6.20 -5.74 -1.88
CA GLY A 43 -6.03 -7.08 -2.48
C GLY A 43 -6.55 -8.23 -1.61
N TYR A 44 -7.21 -7.92 -0.49
CA TYR A 44 -7.98 -8.84 0.34
C TYR A 44 -9.29 -8.17 0.76
N ILE A 45 -10.26 -8.95 1.22
CA ILE A 45 -11.52 -8.46 1.79
C ILE A 45 -11.56 -8.84 3.27
N ILE A 46 -11.87 -7.87 4.13
CA ILE A 46 -12.13 -8.13 5.55
C ILE A 46 -13.65 -8.16 5.74
N SER A 47 -14.18 -9.29 6.23
CA SER A 47 -15.60 -9.41 6.54
C SER A 47 -15.81 -10.42 7.66
N ASN A 48 -16.71 -10.14 8.60
CA ASN A 48 -17.08 -11.04 9.70
C ASN A 48 -15.85 -11.64 10.43
N LYS A 49 -14.89 -10.77 10.80
CA LYS A 49 -13.63 -11.13 11.46
C LYS A 49 -12.78 -12.16 10.69
N THR A 50 -12.94 -12.22 9.37
CA THR A 50 -12.23 -13.11 8.46
C THR A 50 -11.61 -12.30 7.34
N VAL A 51 -10.35 -12.61 7.02
CA VAL A 51 -9.66 -12.11 5.84
C VAL A 51 -9.89 -13.11 4.71
N TYR A 52 -10.39 -12.63 3.58
CA TYR A 52 -10.58 -13.38 2.35
C TYR A 52 -9.53 -12.94 1.35
N TYR A 53 -8.73 -13.89 0.89
CA TYR A 53 -7.66 -13.66 -0.09
C TYR A 53 -8.18 -13.87 -1.52
N LYS A 54 -7.44 -13.37 -2.51
CA LYS A 54 -7.90 -13.44 -3.90
C LYS A 54 -7.95 -14.86 -4.46
N ASP A 55 -7.12 -15.76 -3.93
CA ASP A 55 -7.11 -17.19 -4.27
C ASP A 55 -8.30 -17.97 -3.67
N GLY A 56 -9.18 -17.31 -2.92
CA GLY A 56 -10.33 -17.92 -2.26
C GLY A 56 -10.01 -18.54 -0.89
N SER A 57 -8.74 -18.56 -0.47
CA SER A 57 -8.39 -18.94 0.89
C SER A 57 -8.88 -17.90 1.89
N LYS A 58 -9.01 -18.30 3.15
CA LYS A 58 -9.49 -17.41 4.21
C LYS A 58 -8.81 -17.69 5.55
N THR A 59 -8.67 -16.65 6.35
CA THR A 59 -8.09 -16.75 7.69
C THR A 59 -8.91 -15.92 8.68
N GLU A 60 -9.24 -16.52 9.82
CA GLU A 60 -9.83 -15.80 10.94
C GLU A 60 -8.81 -14.84 11.54
N LEU A 61 -9.22 -13.63 11.92
CA LEU A 61 -8.31 -12.62 12.49
C LEU A 61 -7.65 -13.01 13.81
N SER A 62 -8.18 -14.02 14.49
CA SER A 62 -7.58 -14.61 15.69
C SER A 62 -6.34 -15.47 15.40
N LYS A 63 -6.10 -15.79 14.12
CA LYS A 63 -4.98 -16.62 13.67
C LYS A 63 -4.01 -15.77 12.84
N PRO A 64 -2.72 -16.14 12.79
CA PRO A 64 -1.77 -15.49 11.90
C PRO A 64 -2.29 -15.54 10.46
N PRO A 65 -2.22 -14.44 9.69
CA PRO A 65 -2.62 -14.45 8.29
C PRO A 65 -1.72 -15.40 7.49
N LYS A 66 -2.18 -15.79 6.30
CA LYS A 66 -1.33 -16.52 5.34
C LYS A 66 -0.01 -15.78 5.15
N MET A 67 1.11 -16.48 5.15
CA MET A 67 2.41 -15.87 4.89
C MET A 67 2.87 -16.23 3.47
N TYR A 68 3.48 -15.26 2.81
CA TYR A 68 4.18 -15.46 1.54
C TYR A 68 5.68 -15.36 1.81
N GLU A 69 6.51 -16.06 1.03
CA GLU A 69 7.97 -15.94 1.15
C GLU A 69 8.41 -14.49 0.93
N ILE A 70 7.80 -13.83 -0.07
CA ILE A 70 7.93 -12.39 -0.30
C ILE A 70 6.58 -11.73 -0.08
N GLY A 71 6.51 -10.84 0.91
CA GLY A 71 5.33 -10.03 1.21
C GLY A 71 5.07 -8.97 0.14
N GLY A 72 3.84 -8.46 0.06
CA GLY A 72 3.49 -7.40 -0.90
C GLY A 72 4.25 -6.08 -0.65
N VAL A 73 4.55 -5.75 0.60
CA VAL A 73 5.39 -4.58 0.94
C VAL A 73 6.81 -4.75 0.43
N GLU A 74 7.40 -5.92 0.67
CA GLU A 74 8.74 -6.25 0.18
C GLU A 74 8.78 -6.27 -1.36
N ALA A 75 7.77 -6.85 -1.99
CA ALA A 75 7.62 -6.88 -3.43
C ALA A 75 7.56 -5.49 -4.06
N TYR A 76 6.89 -4.53 -3.40
CA TYR A 76 6.88 -3.14 -3.86
C TYR A 76 8.30 -2.54 -3.88
N TYR A 77 9.08 -2.75 -2.83
CA TYR A 77 10.47 -2.26 -2.79
C TYR A 77 11.35 -2.96 -3.82
N LEU A 78 11.16 -4.26 -4.06
CA LEU A 78 11.85 -4.97 -5.13
C LEU A 78 11.51 -4.38 -6.51
N ALA A 79 10.23 -4.08 -6.77
CA ALA A 79 9.79 -3.45 -7.99
C ALA A 79 10.38 -2.04 -8.19
N GLN A 80 10.37 -1.19 -7.15
CA GLN A 80 11.01 0.13 -7.20
C GLN A 80 12.51 0.03 -7.49
N ASN A 81 13.22 -0.81 -6.71
CA ASN A 81 14.66 -0.98 -6.86
C ASN A 81 15.04 -1.48 -8.25
N TYR A 82 14.22 -2.35 -8.86
CA TYR A 82 14.43 -2.80 -10.24
C TYR A 82 14.35 -1.62 -11.22
N VAL A 83 13.29 -0.81 -11.12
CA VAL A 83 13.10 0.36 -12.00
C VAL A 83 14.26 1.36 -11.86
N ASP A 84 14.66 1.68 -10.64
CA ASP A 84 15.72 2.65 -10.37
C ASP A 84 17.06 2.18 -10.92
N LYS A 85 17.37 0.88 -10.79
CA LYS A 85 18.62 0.29 -11.29
C LYS A 85 18.66 0.18 -12.81
N GLU A 86 17.57 -0.27 -13.44
CA GLU A 86 17.53 -0.53 -14.88
C GLU A 86 17.34 0.76 -15.69
N TYR A 87 16.58 1.73 -15.18
CA TYR A 87 16.15 2.90 -15.95
C TYR A 87 16.47 4.25 -15.32
N GLY A 88 16.69 4.32 -14.00
CA GLY A 88 16.74 5.58 -13.24
C GLY A 88 17.66 6.63 -13.85
N THR A 89 18.96 6.34 -13.97
CA THR A 89 19.94 7.32 -14.49
C THR A 89 19.65 7.76 -15.93
N SER A 90 19.19 6.85 -16.81
CA SER A 90 18.90 7.18 -18.20
C SER A 90 17.63 8.03 -18.35
N LEU A 91 16.64 7.86 -17.48
CA LEU A 91 15.41 8.62 -17.52
C LEU A 91 15.58 9.98 -16.84
N GLU A 92 16.26 10.02 -15.70
CA GLU A 92 16.51 11.26 -14.96
C GLU A 92 17.29 12.29 -15.79
N SER A 93 18.31 11.86 -16.53
CA SER A 93 19.07 12.75 -17.43
C SER A 93 18.20 13.38 -18.54
N LYS A 94 17.04 12.81 -18.82
CA LYS A 94 16.05 13.30 -19.81
C LYS A 94 14.85 13.99 -19.16
N GLY A 95 14.85 14.15 -17.83
CA GLY A 95 13.71 14.70 -17.08
C GLY A 95 12.50 13.75 -16.98
N LEU A 96 12.70 12.45 -17.19
CA LEU A 96 11.67 11.41 -17.22
C LEU A 96 11.77 10.50 -16.00
N MET A 97 10.69 9.77 -15.69
CA MET A 97 10.65 8.75 -14.64
C MET A 97 9.69 7.61 -14.96
N ILE A 98 9.95 6.45 -14.38
CA ILE A 98 8.97 5.38 -14.20
C ILE A 98 8.58 5.35 -12.72
N ARG A 99 7.28 5.36 -12.44
CA ARG A 99 6.72 5.36 -11.10
C ARG A 99 5.89 4.10 -10.88
N VAL A 100 6.30 3.27 -9.94
CA VAL A 100 5.50 2.13 -9.45
C VAL A 100 4.42 2.67 -8.49
N GLU A 101 3.17 2.29 -8.69
CA GLU A 101 2.05 2.75 -7.87
C GLU A 101 1.79 1.78 -6.70
N PRO A 102 2.18 2.12 -5.45
CA PRO A 102 2.08 1.19 -4.31
C PRO A 102 0.64 0.73 -4.04
N LYS A 103 -0.35 1.61 -4.23
CA LYS A 103 -1.76 1.29 -3.95
C LYS A 103 -2.41 0.40 -5.02
N SER A 104 -1.71 0.15 -6.12
CA SER A 104 -2.21 -0.65 -7.24
C SER A 104 -1.79 -2.12 -7.18
N ILE A 105 -1.29 -2.56 -6.02
CA ILE A 105 -0.93 -3.95 -5.81
C ILE A 105 -2.12 -4.88 -6.09
N GLU A 106 -1.84 -5.88 -6.91
CA GLU A 106 -2.76 -6.91 -7.30
C GLU A 106 -2.14 -8.28 -7.01
N GLU A 107 -2.93 -9.12 -6.36
CA GLU A 107 -2.58 -10.51 -6.13
C GLU A 107 -2.75 -11.29 -7.46
N SER A 108 -1.73 -12.01 -7.94
CA SER A 108 -1.79 -13.00 -9.04
C SER A 108 -1.17 -14.32 -8.58
N ASP A 109 -1.53 -15.46 -9.17
CA ASP A 109 -1.14 -16.81 -8.70
C ASP A 109 0.28 -16.92 -8.09
N LYS A 110 1.31 -16.51 -8.84
CA LYS A 110 2.72 -16.56 -8.41
C LYS A 110 3.38 -15.19 -8.23
N TYR A 111 2.62 -14.10 -8.37
CA TYR A 111 3.19 -12.75 -8.51
C TYR A 111 2.41 -11.70 -7.73
N TRP A 112 3.13 -10.74 -7.17
CA TRP A 112 2.58 -9.42 -6.84
C TRP A 112 2.68 -8.52 -8.07
N LYS A 113 1.58 -7.96 -8.55
CA LYS A 113 1.59 -7.03 -9.68
C LYS A 113 1.34 -5.61 -9.21
N PHE A 114 2.05 -4.64 -9.77
CA PHE A 114 1.83 -3.21 -9.52
C PHE A 114 1.72 -2.49 -10.85
N LYS A 115 0.81 -1.53 -10.96
CA LYS A 115 0.80 -0.61 -12.11
C LYS A 115 2.05 0.25 -12.07
N PHE A 116 2.65 0.48 -13.23
CA PHE A 116 3.67 1.50 -13.39
C PHE A 116 3.26 2.56 -14.41
N TYR A 117 3.75 3.77 -14.17
CA TYR A 117 3.45 4.96 -14.93
C TYR A 117 4.75 5.55 -15.48
N PHE A 118 4.72 6.11 -16.69
CA PHE A 118 5.84 6.78 -17.31
C PHE A 118 5.50 8.23 -17.64
N GLY A 119 6.40 9.16 -17.36
CA GLY A 119 6.23 10.56 -17.72
C GLY A 119 7.34 11.44 -17.19
N ASP A 120 7.12 12.74 -17.22
CA ASP A 120 8.07 13.73 -16.71
C ASP A 120 8.19 13.63 -15.19
N ILE A 121 9.39 13.93 -14.66
CA ILE A 121 9.63 14.01 -13.22
C ILE A 121 8.65 15.02 -12.59
N GLY A 122 7.97 14.59 -11.52
CA GLY A 122 6.98 15.41 -10.82
C GLY A 122 5.57 15.37 -11.44
N SER A 123 5.38 14.68 -12.57
CA SER A 123 4.04 14.42 -13.13
C SER A 123 3.42 13.15 -12.55
N THR A 124 2.12 12.95 -12.79
CA THR A 124 1.45 11.68 -12.45
C THR A 124 1.84 10.52 -13.38
N GLY A 125 2.40 10.84 -14.55
CA GLY A 125 2.71 9.91 -15.63
C GLY A 125 1.48 9.34 -16.34
N ARG A 126 1.73 8.63 -17.44
CA ARG A 126 0.75 7.81 -18.15
C ARG A 126 0.91 6.35 -17.74
N PHE A 127 -0.20 5.65 -17.57
CA PHE A 127 -0.17 4.21 -17.32
C PHE A 127 0.48 3.48 -18.49
N MET A 128 1.46 2.62 -18.22
CA MET A 128 2.22 1.90 -19.25
C MET A 128 2.12 0.39 -19.15
N GLY A 129 1.74 -0.13 -17.98
CA GLY A 129 1.63 -1.56 -17.77
C GLY A 129 1.79 -1.94 -16.31
N TYR A 130 2.19 -3.18 -16.10
CA TYR A 130 2.37 -3.79 -14.80
C TYR A 130 3.81 -4.25 -14.60
N ILE A 131 4.32 -4.08 -13.38
CA ILE A 131 5.54 -4.71 -12.91
C ILE A 131 5.14 -5.84 -11.97
N ALA A 132 5.62 -7.05 -12.26
CA ALA A 132 5.28 -8.28 -11.57
C ALA A 132 6.49 -8.79 -10.78
N VAL A 133 6.31 -9.10 -9.51
CA VAL A 133 7.35 -9.63 -8.62
C VAL A 133 6.95 -11.03 -8.20
N ASN A 134 7.79 -12.02 -8.52
CA ASN A 134 7.57 -13.41 -8.15
C ASN A 134 7.58 -13.57 -6.61
N ARG A 135 6.58 -14.25 -6.04
CA ARG A 135 6.40 -14.36 -4.58
C ARG A 135 7.37 -15.29 -3.88
N GLU A 136 8.02 -16.18 -4.62
CA GLU A 136 8.95 -17.17 -4.08
C GLU A 136 10.39 -16.71 -4.28
N LYS A 137 10.70 -16.23 -5.50
CA LYS A 137 12.08 -15.94 -5.93
C LYS A 137 12.43 -14.47 -5.99
N GLY A 138 11.45 -13.58 -5.94
CA GLY A 138 11.66 -12.12 -5.99
C GLY A 138 12.06 -11.59 -7.37
N TYR A 139 12.01 -12.43 -8.41
CA TYR A 139 12.26 -11.99 -9.78
C TYR A 139 11.22 -10.96 -10.20
N VAL A 140 11.72 -9.87 -10.78
CA VAL A 140 10.91 -8.76 -11.26
C VAL A 140 10.83 -8.82 -12.77
N ASP A 141 9.63 -8.70 -13.30
CA ASP A 141 9.34 -8.64 -14.73
C ASP A 141 8.42 -7.45 -15.02
N MET A 142 8.58 -6.82 -16.17
CA MET A 142 7.74 -5.70 -16.59
C MET A 142 6.92 -6.09 -17.82
N GLU A 143 5.61 -6.16 -17.63
CA GLU A 143 4.62 -6.43 -18.67
C GLU A 143 3.96 -5.09 -19.07
N GLY A 144 4.30 -4.54 -20.23
CA GLY A 144 3.75 -3.25 -20.65
C GLY A 144 4.06 -2.86 -22.08
N LEU A 145 3.41 -1.80 -22.54
CA LEU A 145 3.64 -1.22 -23.85
C LEU A 145 4.95 -0.42 -23.82
N PHE A 146 6.01 -1.01 -24.36
CA PHE A 146 7.11 -0.24 -24.94
C PHE A 146 7.00 -0.31 -26.47
#